data_AF-A0A534QF51-F1
#
_entry.id   AF-A0A534QF51-F1
#
_cell.length_a   1.000
_cell.length_b   1.000
_cell.length_c   1.000
_cell.angle_alpha   90.00
_cell.angle_beta   90.00
_cell.angle_gamma   90.00
#
_symmetry.space_group_name_H-M   'P 1'
#
loop_
_entity.id
_entity.type
_entity.pdbx_description
1 polymer ?
#
loop_
_entity_poly.entity_id
_entity_poly.type
_entity_poly.pdbx_seq_one_letter_code
_entity_poly.pdbx_strand_id
1 'polypeptide(L)'
;MATVPRKQPSRSIRPRARRRPARAAGVDPVTSEIILGAFETICYEMATHVSLTATTPILNQSNERNATILDAAGQLAALSVGIPQFMLSSTLPVRFAVEFFGPDGLYDGDVLVANDPYHGGGHLPDYNVFAPVFHAGECALIASIQCHHADTGGGAPGGYNVNAPDIWA
;
A
#
# COMPACT_ATOMS: atom_id res chain seq x y z
N MET A 1 -9.64 32.88 44.78
CA MET A 1 -8.21 33.13 44.51
C MET A 1 -7.83 32.28 43.31
N ALA A 2 -7.94 32.84 42.10
CA ALA A 2 -7.85 32.09 40.84
C ALA A 2 -6.40 32.06 40.33
N THR A 3 -5.84 30.86 40.15
CA THR A 3 -4.52 30.65 39.55
C THR A 3 -4.63 30.63 38.03
N VAL A 4 -3.99 31.60 37.38
CA VAL A 4 -3.87 31.69 35.92
C VAL A 4 -2.87 30.65 35.40
N PRO A 5 -3.16 29.86 34.34
CA PRO A 5 -2.16 28.98 33.74
C PRO A 5 -1.18 29.80 32.90
N ARG A 6 0.13 29.60 33.11
CA ARG A 6 1.19 30.15 32.27
C ARG A 6 1.12 29.55 30.85
N LYS A 7 0.95 30.39 29.82
CA LYS A 7 1.10 30.00 28.41
C LYS A 7 2.53 29.47 28.15
N GLN A 8 2.64 28.24 27.63
CA GLN A 8 3.90 27.75 27.06
C GLN A 8 4.23 28.53 25.78
N PRO A 9 5.52 28.85 25.52
CA PRO A 9 5.90 29.53 24.28
C PRO A 9 5.74 28.58 23.08
N SER A 10 5.10 29.07 22.02
CA SER A 10 4.90 28.32 20.78
C SER A 10 6.25 27.98 20.15
N ARG A 11 6.51 26.68 19.96
CA ARG A 11 7.64 26.21 19.15
C ARG A 11 7.37 26.61 17.69
N SER A 12 7.98 27.71 17.27
CA SER A 12 8.06 28.12 15.87
C SER A 12 8.69 26.98 15.05
N ILE A 13 7.88 26.31 14.23
CA ILE A 13 8.36 25.40 13.19
C ILE A 13 8.93 26.30 12.09
N ARG A 14 10.25 26.48 12.07
CA ARG A 14 10.90 27.11 10.92
C ARG A 14 10.76 26.18 9.72
N PRO A 15 10.31 26.65 8.54
CA PRO A 15 10.31 25.82 7.35
C PRO A 15 11.76 25.44 7.05
N ARG A 16 12.06 24.14 7.04
CA ARG A 16 13.35 23.64 6.54
C ARG A 16 13.56 24.22 5.15
N ALA A 17 14.69 24.89 4.93
CA ALA A 17 15.06 25.41 3.63
C ALA A 17 14.91 24.27 2.60
N ARG A 18 14.03 24.46 1.60
CA ARG A 18 13.90 23.55 0.46
C ARG A 18 15.25 23.51 -0.24
N ARG A 19 16.08 22.52 0.05
CA ARG A 19 17.20 22.15 -0.82
C ARG A 19 16.57 21.82 -2.16
N ARG A 20 16.81 22.65 -3.19
CA ARG A 20 16.55 22.23 -4.57
C ARG A 20 17.29 20.90 -4.73
N PRO A 21 16.62 19.81 -5.14
CA PRO A 21 17.34 18.59 -5.43
C PRO A 21 18.39 18.97 -6.47
N ALA A 22 19.66 18.66 -6.16
CA ALA A 22 20.70 18.71 -7.17
C ALA A 22 20.19 17.88 -8.34
N ARG A 23 20.31 18.38 -9.58
CA ARG A 23 20.06 17.54 -10.76
C ARG A 23 20.96 16.33 -10.58
N ALA A 24 20.38 15.18 -10.21
CA ALA A 24 21.08 13.91 -10.26
C ALA A 24 21.71 13.80 -11.67
N ALA A 25 22.84 13.13 -11.82
CA ALA A 25 23.30 12.70 -13.14
C ALA A 25 22.13 11.88 -13.73
N GLY A 26 21.34 12.54 -14.56
CA GLY A 26 19.88 12.42 -14.45
C GLY A 26 19.39 11.28 -15.31
N VAL A 27 18.57 10.41 -14.72
CA VAL A 27 17.74 9.47 -15.48
C VAL A 27 17.12 10.23 -16.64
N ASP A 28 17.35 9.73 -17.86
CA ASP A 28 16.83 10.35 -19.07
C ASP A 28 15.29 10.44 -18.97
N PRO A 29 14.70 11.64 -19.11
CA PRO A 29 13.26 11.83 -18.90
C PRO A 29 12.41 11.00 -19.86
N VAL A 30 12.89 10.74 -21.09
CA VAL A 30 12.17 9.87 -22.03
C VAL A 30 12.16 8.44 -21.50
N THR A 31 13.31 7.95 -21.06
CA THR A 31 13.45 6.62 -20.46
C THR A 31 12.59 6.48 -19.20
N SER A 32 12.54 7.49 -18.31
CA SER A 32 11.71 7.42 -17.10
C SER A 32 10.22 7.34 -17.42
N GLU A 33 9.74 8.09 -18.40
CA GLU A 33 8.33 8.04 -18.82
C GLU A 33 7.97 6.71 -19.48
N ILE A 34 8.87 6.13 -20.28
CA ILE A 34 8.67 4.78 -20.86
C ILE A 34 8.54 3.75 -19.74
N ILE A 35 9.41 3.80 -18.73
CA ILE A 35 9.38 2.87 -17.60
C ILE A 35 8.11 3.08 -16.76
N LEU A 36 7.74 4.33 -16.49
CA LEU A 36 6.50 4.64 -15.76
C LEU A 36 5.27 4.09 -16.48
N GLY A 37 5.15 4.35 -17.79
CA GLY A 37 4.04 3.82 -18.59
C GLY A 37 4.02 2.28 -18.62
N ALA A 38 5.18 1.63 -18.65
CA ALA A 38 5.26 0.17 -18.54
C ALA A 38 4.78 -0.33 -17.17
N PHE A 39 5.18 0.33 -16.07
CA PHE A 39 4.74 -0.03 -14.73
C PHE A 39 3.23 0.20 -14.52
N GLU A 40 2.69 1.30 -15.01
CA GLU A 40 1.25 1.57 -14.98
C GLU A 40 0.47 0.51 -15.79
N THR A 41 1.00 0.11 -16.95
CA THR A 41 0.42 -0.97 -17.77
C THR A 41 0.43 -2.30 -17.02
N ILE A 42 1.56 -2.66 -16.39
CA ILE A 42 1.66 -3.88 -15.57
C ILE A 42 0.65 -3.86 -14.43
N CYS A 43 0.53 -2.75 -13.70
CA CYS A 43 -0.46 -2.63 -12.63
C CYS A 43 -1.88 -2.80 -13.19
N TYR A 44 -2.19 -2.17 -14.31
CA TYR A 44 -3.50 -2.29 -14.95
C TYR A 44 -3.82 -3.74 -15.35
N GLU A 45 -2.86 -4.46 -15.94
CA GLU A 45 -3.01 -5.87 -16.32
C GLU A 45 -3.14 -6.79 -15.11
N MET A 46 -2.31 -6.63 -14.09
CA MET A 46 -2.42 -7.37 -12.82
C MET A 46 -3.81 -7.24 -12.23
N ALA A 47 -4.31 -6.02 -12.11
CA ALA A 47 -5.62 -5.77 -11.54
C ALA A 47 -6.73 -6.32 -12.47
N THR A 48 -6.61 -6.16 -13.79
CA THR A 48 -7.56 -6.71 -14.76
C THR A 48 -7.65 -8.24 -14.70
N HIS A 49 -6.53 -8.93 -14.57
CA HIS A 49 -6.50 -10.38 -14.40
C HIS A 49 -7.23 -10.84 -13.13
N VAL A 50 -7.12 -10.08 -12.04
CA VAL A 50 -7.93 -10.33 -10.83
C VAL A 50 -9.43 -10.25 -11.15
N SER A 51 -9.91 -9.22 -11.85
CA SER A 51 -11.34 -9.16 -12.25
C SER A 51 -11.76 -10.34 -13.11
N LEU A 52 -10.94 -10.72 -14.09
CA LEU A 52 -11.30 -11.77 -15.04
C LEU A 52 -11.36 -13.17 -14.39
N THR A 53 -10.63 -13.36 -13.29
CA THR A 53 -10.56 -14.64 -12.58
C THR A 53 -11.42 -14.68 -11.32
N ALA A 54 -11.86 -13.53 -10.82
CA ALA A 54 -12.70 -13.44 -9.64
C ALA A 54 -14.13 -13.90 -9.90
N THR A 55 -14.65 -14.74 -9.00
CA THR A 55 -16.04 -15.19 -9.00
C THR A 55 -16.99 -14.23 -8.27
N THR A 56 -16.45 -13.26 -7.52
CA THR A 56 -17.23 -12.28 -6.74
C THR A 56 -17.52 -11.00 -7.53
N PRO A 57 -18.76 -10.47 -7.47
CA PRO A 57 -19.11 -9.19 -8.10
C PRO A 57 -18.32 -8.00 -7.53
N ILE A 58 -17.83 -8.09 -6.30
CA ILE A 58 -16.99 -7.06 -5.67
C ILE A 58 -15.76 -6.75 -6.53
N LEU A 59 -15.12 -7.78 -7.09
CA LEU A 59 -13.90 -7.63 -7.86
C LEU A 59 -14.16 -7.57 -9.37
N ASN A 60 -15.13 -8.34 -9.89
CA ASN A 60 -15.36 -8.39 -11.34
C ASN A 60 -16.35 -7.33 -11.87
N GLN A 61 -17.16 -6.71 -11.01
CA GLN A 61 -18.12 -5.64 -11.38
C GLN A 61 -17.86 -4.32 -10.66
N SER A 62 -17.64 -4.33 -9.33
CA SER A 62 -17.47 -3.10 -8.54
C SER A 62 -16.04 -2.53 -8.56
N ASN A 63 -15.07 -3.29 -9.07
CA ASN A 63 -13.67 -2.89 -9.17
C ASN A 63 -13.03 -2.52 -7.82
N GLU A 64 -13.43 -3.20 -6.73
CA GLU A 64 -12.83 -3.02 -5.40
C GLU A 64 -11.49 -3.77 -5.28
N ARG A 65 -10.57 -3.40 -6.16
CA ARG A 65 -9.21 -3.92 -6.29
C ARG A 65 -8.25 -2.82 -6.72
N ASN A 66 -6.99 -3.00 -6.41
CA ASN A 66 -5.89 -2.18 -6.90
C ASN A 66 -4.62 -3.03 -6.99
N ALA A 67 -3.80 -2.80 -8.01
CA ALA A 67 -2.44 -3.28 -8.08
C ALA A 67 -1.45 -2.13 -7.96
N THR A 68 -0.32 -2.37 -7.29
CA THR A 68 0.76 -1.42 -7.12
C THR A 68 2.12 -2.07 -7.36
N ILE A 69 3.03 -1.27 -7.88
CA ILE A 69 4.47 -1.56 -7.90
C ILE A 69 5.12 -0.60 -6.92
N LEU A 70 5.91 -1.15 -6.00
CA LEU A 70 6.66 -0.41 -5.01
C LEU A 70 8.16 -0.67 -5.18
N ASP A 71 9.00 0.28 -4.79
CA ASP A 71 10.43 0.03 -4.66
C ASP A 71 10.73 -0.93 -3.49
N ALA A 72 11.99 -1.33 -3.34
CA ALA A 72 12.45 -2.21 -2.27
C ALA A 72 12.23 -1.65 -0.85
N ALA A 73 12.00 -0.34 -0.71
CA ALA A 73 11.69 0.33 0.56
C ALA A 73 10.17 0.53 0.74
N GLY A 74 9.33 -0.10 -0.08
CA GLY A 74 7.88 0.03 -0.03
C GLY A 74 7.36 1.42 -0.42
N GLN A 75 8.13 2.22 -1.17
CA GLN A 75 7.65 3.48 -1.74
C GLN A 75 6.92 3.22 -3.06
N LEU A 76 5.80 3.90 -3.27
CA LEU A 76 4.98 3.71 -4.45
C LEU A 76 5.70 4.21 -5.71
N ALA A 77 5.86 3.32 -6.69
CA ALA A 77 6.42 3.64 -8.00
C ALA A 77 5.32 3.80 -9.06
N ALA A 78 4.33 2.91 -9.05
CA ALA A 78 3.17 2.96 -9.94
C ALA A 78 1.95 2.28 -9.32
N LEU A 79 0.76 2.58 -9.84
CA LEU A 79 -0.50 1.98 -9.40
C LEU A 79 -1.51 1.89 -10.53
N SER A 80 -2.42 0.92 -10.44
CA SER A 80 -3.63 0.87 -11.28
C SER A 80 -4.72 1.77 -10.71
N VAL A 81 -5.57 2.36 -11.55
CA VAL A 81 -6.74 3.09 -11.02
C VAL A 81 -7.74 2.08 -10.45
N GLY A 82 -8.00 2.20 -9.15
CA GLY A 82 -9.00 1.43 -8.40
C GLY A 82 -9.82 2.34 -7.49
N ILE A 83 -10.23 1.82 -6.33
CA ILE A 83 -10.91 2.66 -5.33
C ILE A 83 -9.94 3.63 -4.65
N PRO A 84 -10.34 4.89 -4.35
CA PRO A 84 -9.44 5.90 -3.79
C PRO A 84 -8.75 5.48 -2.49
N GLN A 85 -9.43 4.69 -1.64
CA GLN A 85 -8.87 4.14 -0.40
C GLN A 85 -7.56 3.37 -0.66
N PHE A 86 -7.55 2.50 -1.67
CA PHE A 86 -6.42 1.63 -2.00
C PHE A 86 -5.22 2.38 -2.56
N MET A 87 -5.40 3.61 -3.05
CA MET A 87 -4.28 4.42 -3.54
C MET A 87 -3.30 4.79 -2.43
N LEU A 88 -3.78 4.89 -1.18
CA LEU A 88 -2.93 5.13 -0.01
C LEU A 88 -2.67 3.85 0.78
N SER A 89 -3.71 3.06 1.07
CA SER A 89 -3.62 1.93 2.01
C SER A 89 -2.83 0.74 1.50
N SER A 90 -2.69 0.55 0.19
CA SER A 90 -1.93 -0.58 -0.38
C SER A 90 -0.43 -0.53 -0.09
N THR A 91 0.10 0.65 0.21
CA THR A 91 1.53 0.81 0.51
C THR A 91 1.91 0.45 1.94
N LEU A 92 0.94 0.54 2.86
CA LEU A 92 1.20 0.42 4.30
C LEU A 92 1.59 -1.00 4.72
N PRO A 93 0.87 -2.07 4.31
CA PRO A 93 1.26 -3.43 4.68
C PRO A 93 2.63 -3.83 4.13
N VAL A 94 2.96 -3.36 2.92
CA VAL A 94 4.26 -3.62 2.28
C VAL A 94 5.38 -2.95 3.08
N ARG A 95 5.23 -1.68 3.45
CA ARG A 95 6.21 -0.96 4.28
C ARG A 95 6.38 -1.62 5.64
N PHE A 96 5.27 -2.02 6.27
CA PHE A 96 5.32 -2.74 7.54
C PHE A 96 6.09 -4.05 7.39
N ALA A 97 5.83 -4.84 6.35
CA ALA A 97 6.58 -6.07 6.11
C ALA A 97 8.08 -5.83 5.90
N VAL A 98 8.45 -4.85 5.08
CA VAL A 98 9.87 -4.48 4.88
C VAL A 98 10.54 -4.07 6.20
N GLU A 99 9.85 -3.32 7.05
CA GLU A 99 10.36 -2.94 8.38
C GLU A 99 10.44 -4.13 9.34
N PHE A 100 9.39 -4.96 9.38
CA PHE A 100 9.26 -6.08 10.31
C PHE A 100 10.27 -7.20 10.03
N PHE A 101 10.42 -7.58 8.76
CA PHE A 101 11.38 -8.62 8.35
C PHE A 101 12.82 -8.09 8.26
N GLY A 102 12.99 -6.78 8.06
CA GLY A 102 14.29 -6.13 7.95
C GLY A 102 14.96 -6.36 6.58
N PRO A 103 16.19 -5.81 6.39
CA PRO A 103 16.85 -5.74 5.09
C PRO A 103 17.05 -7.07 4.36
N ASP A 104 17.27 -8.16 5.10
CA ASP A 104 17.56 -9.50 4.57
C ASP A 104 16.45 -10.51 4.87
N GLY A 105 15.25 -10.03 5.24
CA GLY A 105 14.17 -10.89 5.73
C GLY A 105 13.13 -11.28 4.67
N LEU A 106 13.23 -10.74 3.46
CA LEU A 106 12.40 -11.11 2.31
C LEU A 106 13.27 -11.87 1.30
N TYR A 107 12.72 -12.94 0.72
CA TYR A 107 13.44 -13.83 -0.19
C TYR A 107 12.74 -13.98 -1.53
N ASP A 108 13.50 -14.37 -2.56
CA ASP A 108 12.94 -14.67 -3.87
C ASP A 108 11.98 -15.86 -3.78
N GLY A 109 10.80 -15.72 -4.40
CA GLY A 109 9.71 -16.68 -4.33
C GLY A 109 8.76 -16.51 -3.14
N ASP A 110 9.01 -15.57 -2.22
CA ASP A 110 8.06 -15.26 -1.14
C ASP A 110 6.76 -14.67 -1.68
N VAL A 111 5.65 -15.03 -1.04
CA VAL A 111 4.35 -14.39 -1.24
C VAL A 111 3.75 -14.11 0.13
N LEU A 112 3.47 -12.84 0.40
CA LEU A 112 2.96 -12.36 1.67
C LEU A 112 1.49 -11.98 1.53
N VAL A 113 0.74 -12.20 2.62
CA VAL A 113 -0.66 -11.81 2.74
C VAL A 113 -0.83 -11.02 4.02
N ALA A 114 -1.48 -9.87 3.95
CA ALA A 114 -1.73 -9.00 5.09
C ALA A 114 -3.13 -8.39 5.02
N ASN A 115 -3.83 -8.36 6.16
CA ASN A 115 -5.13 -7.70 6.33
C ASN A 115 -5.26 -7.00 7.69
N ASP A 116 -4.14 -6.78 8.40
CA ASP A 116 -4.14 -6.12 9.71
C ASP A 116 -4.44 -4.62 9.57
N PRO A 117 -5.60 -4.13 10.06
CA PRO A 117 -6.01 -2.74 9.94
C PRO A 117 -5.10 -1.76 10.70
N TYR A 118 -4.30 -2.23 11.66
CA TYR A 118 -3.34 -1.36 12.37
C TYR A 118 -2.10 -1.03 11.53
N HIS A 119 -1.75 -1.90 10.59
CA HIS A 119 -0.56 -1.76 9.74
C HIS A 119 -0.89 -1.55 8.25
N GLY A 120 -2.18 -1.45 7.90
CA GLY A 120 -2.63 -1.06 6.56
C GLY A 120 -4.01 -1.63 6.21
N GLY A 121 -4.45 -1.48 4.96
CA GLY A 121 -5.65 -2.18 4.47
C GLY A 121 -6.97 -1.82 5.17
N GLY A 122 -7.25 -0.53 5.41
CA GLY A 122 -8.59 0.05 5.59
C GLY A 122 -9.47 -0.45 6.75
N HIS A 123 -9.80 -1.73 6.72
CA HIS A 123 -10.68 -2.53 7.58
C HIS A 123 -10.43 -4.01 7.26
N LEU A 124 -10.86 -4.90 8.15
CA LEU A 124 -10.54 -6.35 8.09
C LEU A 124 -10.72 -7.03 6.72
N PRO A 125 -11.74 -6.71 5.90
CA PRO A 125 -11.94 -7.40 4.63
C PRO A 125 -11.05 -6.94 3.47
N ASP A 126 -10.18 -5.94 3.64
CA ASP A 126 -9.20 -5.60 2.61
C ASP A 126 -7.93 -6.44 2.78
N TYR A 127 -7.70 -7.36 1.85
CA TYR A 127 -6.48 -8.17 1.81
C TYR A 127 -5.47 -7.59 0.85
N ASN A 128 -4.22 -7.52 1.29
CA ASN A 128 -3.07 -7.17 0.48
C ASN A 128 -2.20 -8.42 0.26
N VAL A 129 -2.05 -8.84 -0.98
CA VAL A 129 -1.15 -9.93 -1.39
C VAL A 129 0.00 -9.33 -2.16
N PHE A 130 1.24 -9.61 -1.77
CA PHE A 130 2.41 -9.01 -2.38
C PHE A 130 3.61 -9.93 -2.40
N ALA A 131 4.47 -9.75 -3.39
CA ALA A 131 5.67 -10.55 -3.61
C ALA A 131 6.85 -9.64 -3.96
N PRO A 132 8.02 -9.80 -3.31
CA PRO A 132 9.24 -9.17 -3.76
C PRO A 132 9.69 -9.79 -5.09
N VAL A 133 10.20 -8.97 -5.99
CA VAL A 133 10.73 -9.38 -7.29
C VAL A 133 12.24 -9.15 -7.28
N PHE A 134 12.99 -10.24 -7.42
CA PHE A 134 14.44 -10.21 -7.38
C PHE A 134 15.07 -10.11 -8.77
N HIS A 135 16.15 -9.34 -8.88
CA HIS A 135 17.01 -9.29 -10.05
C HIS A 135 18.47 -9.28 -9.60
N ALA A 136 19.29 -10.15 -10.17
CA ALA A 136 20.72 -10.26 -9.84
C ALA A 136 21.03 -10.41 -8.32
N GLY A 137 20.13 -11.06 -7.58
CA GLY A 137 20.28 -11.30 -6.14
C GLY A 137 19.80 -10.15 -5.24
N GLU A 138 19.24 -9.09 -5.80
CA GLU A 138 18.70 -7.95 -5.05
C GLU A 138 17.19 -7.82 -5.27
N CYS A 139 16.45 -7.39 -4.24
CA CYS A 139 15.04 -7.04 -4.39
C CYS A 139 14.93 -5.79 -5.25
N ALA A 140 14.49 -5.93 -6.50
CA ALA A 140 14.38 -4.83 -7.45
C ALA A 140 13.11 -4.00 -7.19
N LEU A 141 12.01 -4.66 -6.88
CA LEU A 141 10.71 -4.05 -6.60
C LEU A 141 9.82 -5.02 -5.82
N ILE A 142 8.67 -4.53 -5.34
CA ILE A 142 7.62 -5.34 -4.74
C ILE A 142 6.33 -5.13 -5.55
N ALA A 143 5.75 -6.23 -6.05
CA ALA A 143 4.47 -6.22 -6.73
C ALA A 143 3.37 -6.56 -5.72
N SER A 144 2.28 -5.79 -5.72
CA SER A 144 1.22 -5.90 -4.71
C SER A 144 -0.17 -5.79 -5.33
N ILE A 145 -1.12 -6.55 -4.81
CA ILE A 145 -2.54 -6.50 -5.13
C ILE A 145 -3.32 -6.35 -3.82
N GLN A 146 -4.16 -5.32 -3.73
CA GLN A 146 -5.12 -5.13 -2.66
C GLN A 146 -6.53 -5.39 -3.19
N CYS A 147 -7.32 -6.21 -2.50
CA CYS A 147 -8.68 -6.58 -2.89
C CYS A 147 -9.61 -6.57 -1.68
N HIS A 148 -10.85 -6.13 -1.90
CA HIS A 148 -11.91 -6.26 -0.91
C HIS A 148 -12.54 -7.65 -0.96
N HIS A 149 -12.65 -8.31 0.19
CA HIS A 149 -13.33 -9.59 0.36
C HIS A 149 -14.69 -9.37 1.00
N ALA A 150 -15.69 -10.16 0.59
CA ALA A 150 -17.06 -10.00 1.08
C ALA A 150 -17.21 -10.28 2.58
N ASP A 151 -16.34 -11.12 3.15
CA ASP A 151 -16.44 -11.58 4.53
C ASP A 151 -15.07 -12.07 5.03
N THR A 152 -14.83 -11.95 6.33
CA THR A 152 -13.59 -12.38 7.01
C THR A 152 -13.82 -13.27 8.23
N GLY A 153 -15.05 -13.75 8.42
CA GLY A 153 -15.43 -14.64 9.53
C GLY A 153 -15.63 -13.94 10.86
N GLY A 154 -15.94 -12.64 10.87
CA GLY A 154 -16.20 -11.85 12.08
C GLY A 154 -17.57 -12.15 12.72
N GLY A 155 -17.94 -11.38 13.74
CA GLY A 155 -19.19 -11.58 14.51
C GLY A 155 -20.51 -11.39 13.74
N ALA A 156 -20.47 -10.92 12.48
CA ALA A 156 -21.64 -10.81 11.62
C ALA A 156 -21.27 -11.12 10.15
N PRO A 157 -22.19 -11.70 9.35
CA PRO A 157 -21.97 -11.91 7.93
C PRO A 157 -21.72 -10.60 7.17
N GLY A 158 -20.82 -10.65 6.20
CA GLY A 158 -20.46 -9.53 5.33
C GLY A 158 -19.22 -8.76 5.77
N GLY A 159 -18.47 -9.22 6.77
CA GLY A 159 -17.26 -8.53 7.24
C GLY A 159 -17.50 -7.17 7.92
N TYR A 160 -18.76 -6.80 8.15
CA TYR A 160 -19.18 -5.53 8.73
C TYR A 160 -20.13 -5.76 9.92
N ASN A 161 -19.59 -5.77 11.14
CA ASN A 161 -20.36 -5.87 12.36
C ASN A 161 -20.52 -4.48 13.02
N VAL A 162 -21.68 -3.84 12.85
CA VAL A 162 -21.98 -2.51 13.42
C VAL A 162 -22.02 -2.49 14.95
N ASN A 163 -22.10 -3.66 15.58
CA ASN A 163 -22.11 -3.79 17.04
C ASN A 163 -20.75 -4.20 17.61
N ALA A 164 -19.71 -4.34 16.78
CA ALA A 164 -18.38 -4.72 17.25
C ALA A 164 -17.77 -3.60 18.11
N PRO A 165 -17.47 -3.85 19.40
CA PRO A 165 -16.81 -2.85 20.25
C PRO A 165 -15.32 -2.65 19.89
N ASP A 166 -14.69 -3.67 19.29
CA ASP A 166 -13.30 -3.68 18.87
C ASP A 166 -13.06 -4.71 17.76
N ILE A 167 -11.79 -4.91 17.36
CA ILE A 167 -11.38 -5.80 16.27
C ILE A 167 -11.55 -7.30 16.58
N TRP A 168 -11.74 -7.68 17.85
CA TRP A 168 -11.80 -9.07 18.29
C TRP A 168 -13.22 -9.62 18.37
N ALA A 169 -14.21 -8.84 17.97
CA ALA A 169 -15.64 -9.11 18.15
C ALA A 169 -16.40 -9.53 16.89
#